data_AF-A0A3D5NWT9-F1
#
_entry.id   AF-A0A3D5NWT9-F1
#
_cell.length_a   1.000
_cell.length_b   1.000
_cell.length_c   1.000
_cell.angle_alpha   90.00
_cell.angle_beta   90.00
_cell.angle_gamma   90.00
#
_symmetry.space_group_name_H-M   'P 1'
#
loop_
_entity.id
_entity.type
_entity.pdbx_description
1 polymer ?
#
loop_
_entity_poly.entity_id
_entity_poly.type
_entity_poly.pdbx_seq_one_letter_code
_entity_poly.pdbx_strand_id
1 'polypeptide(L)' 'PIEQAYMIVNTTPIGMKPDIRQTPLDKDLLENASVVMDVVYNPINTRLLADALMSDCQTIP' A
#
# COMPACT_ATOMS: atom_id res chain seq x y z
N PRO A 1 13.08 7.09 6.91
CA PRO A 1 11.85 7.92 6.82
C PRO A 1 11.60 8.31 5.36
N ILE A 2 10.40 8.06 4.84
CA ILE A 2 9.96 8.68 3.57
C ILE A 2 9.68 10.14 3.92
N GLU A 3 10.53 11.07 3.47
CA GLU A 3 10.35 12.50 3.73
C GLU A 3 9.19 13.07 2.92
N GLN A 4 9.11 12.70 1.63
CA GLN A 4 7.94 12.95 0.78
C GLN A 4 8.04 12.09 -0.48
N ALA A 5 6.95 11.42 -0.86
CA ALA A 5 6.87 10.66 -2.11
C ALA A 5 5.60 11.04 -2.86
N TYR A 6 5.69 11.23 -4.17
CA TYR A 6 4.46 11.38 -4.96
C TYR A 6 3.69 10.05 -5.03
N MET A 7 4.41 8.95 -5.20
CA MET A 7 3.84 7.62 -5.37
C MET A 7 4.65 6.55 -4.65
N ILE A 8 3.95 5.60 -4.06
CA ILE A 8 4.49 4.35 -3.52
C ILE A 8 3.98 3.19 -4.38
N VAL A 9 4.86 2.26 -4.75
CA VAL A 9 4.48 1.06 -5.53
C VAL A 9 4.97 -0.18 -4.79
N ASN A 10 4.04 -1.04 -4.36
CA ASN A 10 4.38 -2.36 -3.87
C ASN A 10 4.63 -3.31 -5.05
N THR A 11 5.87 -3.78 -5.15
CA THR A 11 6.32 -4.79 -6.12
C THR A 11 6.73 -6.10 -5.45
N THR A 12 6.50 -6.22 -4.13
CA THR A 12 6.79 -7.41 -3.34
C THR A 12 5.58 -8.35 -3.31
N PRO A 13 5.74 -9.63 -2.94
CA PRO A 13 4.59 -10.52 -2.72
C PRO A 13 3.87 -10.29 -1.38
N ILE A 14 4.32 -9.34 -0.55
CA ILE A 14 3.72 -9.08 0.76
C ILE A 14 2.31 -8.53 0.58
N GLY A 15 1.35 -9.08 1.31
CA GLY A 15 -0.09 -8.76 1.16
C GLY A 15 -0.84 -9.75 0.26
N MET A 16 -0.14 -10.64 -0.45
CA MET A 16 -0.73 -11.75 -1.19
C MET A 16 -1.09 -12.93 -0.27
N LYS A 17 -1.97 -13.81 -0.74
CA LYS A 17 -2.20 -15.11 -0.10
C LYS A 17 -0.88 -15.89 0.10
N PRO A 18 -0.75 -16.65 1.21
CA PRO A 18 -1.75 -16.88 2.25
C PRO A 18 -1.85 -15.73 3.29
N ASP A 19 -0.84 -14.87 3.38
CA ASP A 19 -0.66 -13.92 4.48
C ASP A 19 -1.23 -12.52 4.17
N ILE A 20 -2.52 -12.47 3.84
CA ILE A 20 -3.20 -11.25 3.37
C ILE A 20 -3.21 -10.07 4.36
N ARG A 21 -2.83 -10.29 5.62
CA ARG A 21 -2.77 -9.26 6.68
C ARG A 21 -1.41 -8.58 6.79
N GLN A 22 -0.38 -9.11 6.12
CA GLN A 22 0.93 -8.47 6.08
C GLN A 22 0.89 -7.24 5.15
N THR A 23 1.75 -6.27 5.43
CA THR A 23 1.97 -5.09 4.60
C THR A 23 3.47 -4.85 4.48
N PRO A 24 3.98 -4.40 3.32
CA PRO A 24 5.39 -4.01 3.18
C PRO A 24 5.71 -2.69 3.89
N LEU A 25 4.68 -1.90 4.22
CA LEU A 25 4.81 -0.54 4.73
C LEU A 25 3.75 -0.24 5.79
N ASP A 26 4.18 0.34 6.90
CA ASP A 26 3.27 0.79 7.97
C ASP A 26 2.49 2.04 7.56
N LYS A 27 1.27 2.16 8.09
CA LYS A 27 0.32 3.22 7.75
C LYS A 27 0.90 4.62 7.97
N ASP A 28 1.66 4.84 9.03
CA ASP A 28 2.23 6.14 9.39
C ASP A 28 3.19 6.69 8.31
N LEU A 29 3.72 5.82 7.44
CA LEU A 29 4.58 6.21 6.32
C LEU A 29 3.80 6.60 5.06
N LEU A 30 2.49 6.35 5.03
CA LEU A 30 1.58 6.69 3.92
C LEU A 30 1.13 8.14 3.96
N GLU A 31 1.17 8.80 5.13
CA GLU A 31 0.84 10.23 5.28
C GLU A 31 1.71 11.14 4.39
N ASN A 32 2.87 10.63 3.95
CA ASN A 32 3.81 11.34 3.09
C ASN A 32 3.67 11.00 1.60
N ALA A 33 2.58 10.32 1.21
CA ALA A 33 2.32 9.88 -0.16
C ALA A 33 0.99 10.38 -0.73
N SER A 34 0.97 10.68 -2.03
CA SER A 34 -0.27 11.06 -2.73
C SER A 34 -0.96 9.86 -3.40
N VAL A 35 -0.17 8.91 -3.90
CA VAL A 35 -0.67 7.74 -4.64
C VAL A 35 -0.01 6.47 -4.13
N VAL A 36 -0.80 5.40 -4.00
CA VAL A 36 -0.31 4.06 -3.65
C VAL A 36 -0.79 3.06 -4.69
N MET A 37 0.15 2.33 -5.30
CA MET A 37 -0.11 1.26 -6.24
C MET A 37 0.35 -0.08 -5.65
N ASP A 38 -0.39 -1.14 -5.91
CA ASP A 38 -0.01 -2.50 -5.54
C ASP A 38 -0.10 -3.42 -6.77
N VAL A 39 0.93 -4.21 -7.05
CA VAL A 39 0.89 -5.19 -8.17
C VAL A 39 0.22 -6.51 -7.75
N VAL A 40 -0.09 -6.68 -6.46
CA VAL A 40 -0.75 -7.87 -5.93
C VAL A 40 -2.21 -7.93 -6.41
N TYR A 41 -2.53 -8.95 -7.20
CA TYR A 41 -3.87 -9.13 -7.77
C TYR A 41 -4.83 -9.97 -6.89
N ASN A 42 -4.31 -10.71 -5.90
CA ASN A 42 -5.11 -11.62 -5.08
C ASN A 42 -4.63 -11.64 -3.61
N PRO A 43 -5.32 -10.92 -2.71
CA PRO A 43 -6.56 -10.16 -2.93
C PRO A 43 -6.35 -8.84 -3.68
N ILE A 44 -7.39 -8.36 -4.39
CA ILE A 44 -7.39 -7.04 -5.06
C ILE A 44 -7.25 -5.90 -4.04
N ASN A 45 -7.89 -6.02 -2.88
CA ASN A 45 -7.78 -5.05 -1.80
C ASN A 45 -6.80 -5.60 -0.75
N THR A 46 -5.51 -5.32 -0.93
CA THR A 46 -4.48 -5.64 0.07
C THR A 46 -4.60 -4.72 1.29
N ARG A 47 -3.95 -5.11 2.40
CA ARG A 47 -3.86 -4.23 3.57
C ARG A 47 -3.22 -2.89 3.23
N LEU A 48 -2.20 -2.87 2.37
CA LEU A 48 -1.53 -1.64 1.95
C LEU A 48 -2.50 -0.66 1.28
N LEU A 49 -3.32 -1.14 0.34
CA LEU A 49 -4.32 -0.30 -0.34
C LEU A 49 -5.42 0.17 0.62
N ALA A 50 -5.84 -0.68 1.56
CA ALA A 50 -6.80 -0.29 2.59
C ALA A 50 -6.23 0.82 3.51
N ASP A 51 -4.99 0.66 3.98
CA ASP A 51 -4.31 1.64 4.82
C ASP A 51 -4.08 2.97 4.05
N ALA A 52 -3.82 2.90 2.74
CA ALA A 52 -3.67 4.07 1.86
C ALA A 52 -4.99 4.85 1.67
N LEU A 53 -6.11 4.16 1.43
CA LEU A 53 -7.43 4.80 1.37
C LEU A 53 -7.77 5.51 2.69
N MET A 54 -7.40 4.92 3.82
CA MET A 54 -7.60 5.51 5.16
C MET A 54 -6.63 6.66 5.48
N SER A 55 -5.66 6.93 4.60
CA SER A 55 -4.66 7.99 4.73
C SER A 55 -4.83 9.05 3.63
N ASP A 56 -6.01 9.12 3.01
CA ASP A 56 -6.36 10.05 1.92
C ASP A 56 -5.48 9.93 0.66
N CYS A 57 -4.81 8.79 0.46
CA CYS A 57 -4.09 8.50 -0.78
C CYS A 57 -5.05 8.04 -1.89
N GLN A 58 -4.74 8.39 -3.13
CA GLN A 58 -5.34 7.72 -4.29
C GLN A 58 -4.75 6.31 -4.41
N THR A 59 -5.58 5.29 -4.62
CA THR A 59 -5.12 3.91 -4.79
C THR A 59 -5.25 3.39 -6.22
N ILE A 60 -4.26 2.60 -6.65
CA ILE A 60 -4.26 1.84 -7.90
C ILE A 60 -4.04 0.36 -7.54
N PRO A 61 -5.08 -0.49 -7.61
CA PRO A 61 -4.95 -1.92 -7.36
C PRO A 61 -4.27 -2.68 -8.51
#